data_AF-A0A482X246-F1
#
_entry.id   AF-A0A482X246-F1
#
_cell.length_a   1.000
_cell.length_b   1.000
_cell.length_c   1.000
_cell.angle_alpha   90.00
_cell.angle_beta   90.00
_cell.angle_gamma   90.00
#
_symmetry.space_group_name_H-M   'P 1'
#
loop_
_entity.id
_entity.type
_entity.pdbx_description
1 polymer ?
#
loop_
_entity_poly.entity_id
_entity_poly.type
_entity_poly.pdbx_seq_one_letter_code
_entity_poly.pdbx_strand_id
1 'polypeptide(L)' 'MALHVPKAPGFAQMMKEGARPSSHLNSSVYRNISACKQFAETVRSAYGPNGMNKIIIKHIEKLFVTNDAATIIREL' A
#
# COMPACT_ATOMS: atom_id res chain seq x y z
N MET A 1 33.81 -19.86 -36.02
CA MET A 1 33.50 -19.05 -34.82
C MET A 1 32.00 -19.18 -34.59
N ALA A 2 31.56 -20.07 -33.69
CA ALA A 2 30.13 -20.25 -33.42
C ALA A 2 29.61 -19.05 -32.62
N LEU A 3 28.52 -18.42 -33.10
CA LEU A 3 27.86 -17.34 -32.36
C LEU A 3 27.31 -17.87 -31.03
N HIS A 4 27.57 -17.13 -29.96
CA HIS A 4 26.98 -17.35 -28.64
C HIS A 4 25.46 -17.17 -28.74
N VAL A 5 24.71 -18.27 -28.62
CA VAL A 5 23.24 -18.23 -28.60
C VAL A 5 22.83 -17.53 -27.30
N PRO A 6 22.17 -16.35 -27.35
CA PRO A 6 21.75 -15.67 -26.13
C PRO A 6 20.75 -16.56 -25.39
N LYS A 7 21.05 -16.86 -24.12
CA LYS A 7 20.09 -17.51 -23.22
C LYS A 7 18.81 -16.68 -23.18
N ALA A 8 17.65 -17.34 -23.31
CA ALA A 8 16.36 -16.68 -23.30
C ALA A 8 16.27 -15.70 -22.11
N PRO A 9 15.80 -14.45 -22.33
CA PRO A 9 15.76 -13.43 -21.29
C PRO A 9 14.92 -13.97 -20.13
N GLY A 10 15.50 -13.97 -18.93
CA GLY A 10 14.79 -14.40 -17.73
C GLY A 10 13.54 -13.53 -17.52
N PHE A 11 12.53 -14.05 -16.82
CA PHE A 11 11.27 -13.35 -16.53
C PHE A 11 11.45 -11.88 -16.07
N ALA A 12 12.54 -11.59 -15.34
CA ALA A 12 12.89 -10.25 -14.90
C ALA A 12 13.40 -9.30 -16.02
N GLN A 13 14.00 -9.83 -17.09
CA GLN A 13 14.47 -9.05 -18.26
C GLN A 13 13.37 -8.79 -19.29
N MET A 14 12.26 -9.53 -19.25
CA MET A 14 11.07 -9.26 -20.07
C MET A 14 10.17 -8.16 -19.48
N MET A 15 10.46 -7.72 -18.26
CA MET A 15 9.70 -6.70 -17.54
C MET A 15 10.29 -5.32 -17.78
N LYS A 16 9.45 -4.29 -17.69
CA LYS A 16 9.89 -2.88 -17.80
C LYS A 16 10.94 -2.58 -16.72
N GLU A 17 11.96 -1.80 -17.08
CA GLU A 17 12.99 -1.36 -16.12
C GLU A 17 12.33 -0.73 -14.88
N GLY A 18 12.78 -1.17 -13.70
CA GLY A 18 12.24 -0.74 -12.40
C GLY A 18 11.01 -1.52 -11.91
N ALA A 19 10.44 -2.43 -12.70
CA ALA A 19 9.33 -3.27 -12.24
C ALA A 19 9.80 -4.21 -11.13
N ARG A 20 9.14 -4.15 -9.97
CA ARG A 20 9.30 -5.12 -8.88
C ARG A 20 8.12 -6.08 -8.89
N PRO A 21 8.16 -7.18 -9.67
CA PRO A 21 7.11 -8.19 -9.60
C PRO A 21 6.99 -8.71 -8.18
N SER A 22 5.78 -8.66 -7.63
CA SER A 22 5.39 -9.55 -6.56
C SER A 22 5.35 -10.97 -7.14
N SER A 23 6.48 -11.66 -7.04
CA SER A 23 6.77 -12.93 -7.71
C SER A 23 5.88 -14.10 -7.28
N HIS A 24 5.07 -13.92 -6.24
CA HIS A 24 4.25 -14.98 -5.66
C HIS A 24 2.83 -14.49 -5.36
N LEU A 25 1.82 -15.24 -5.82
CA LEU A 25 0.40 -15.00 -5.53
C LEU A 25 0.17 -14.89 -4.01
N ASN A 26 0.76 -15.79 -3.23
CA ASN A 26 0.64 -15.81 -1.76
C ASN A 26 1.25 -14.56 -1.09
N SER A 27 2.34 -14.01 -1.63
CA SER A 27 2.97 -12.80 -1.10
C SER A 27 2.06 -11.57 -1.28
N SER A 28 1.36 -11.50 -2.42
CA SER A 28 0.43 -10.41 -2.73
C SER A 28 -0.79 -10.45 -1.81
N VAL A 29 -1.36 -11.64 -1.57
CA VAL A 29 -2.49 -11.83 -0.65
C VAL A 29 -2.11 -11.42 0.77
N TYR A 30 -0.98 -11.90 1.28
CA TYR A 30 -0.52 -11.56 2.63
C TYR A 30 -0.26 -10.06 2.80
N ARG A 31 0.38 -9.43 1.81
CA ARG A 31 0.66 -7.98 1.82
C ARG A 31 -0.63 -7.17 1.83
N ASN A 32 -1.61 -7.53 1.01
CA ASN A 32 -2.89 -6.84 0.94
C ASN A 32 -3.66 -6.98 2.26
N ILE A 33 -3.74 -8.19 2.83
CA ILE A 33 -4.40 -8.43 4.12
C ILE A 33 -3.72 -7.64 5.24
N SER A 34 -2.38 -7.62 5.26
CA SER A 34 -1.62 -6.87 6.25
C SER A 34 -1.89 -5.36 6.15
N ALA A 35 -1.89 -4.81 4.92
CA ALA A 35 -2.21 -3.40 4.69
C ALA A 35 -3.63 -3.04 5.15
N CYS A 36 -4.63 -3.87 4.80
CA CYS A 36 -6.00 -3.66 5.24
C CYS A 36 -6.16 -3.73 6.77
N LYS A 37 -5.41 -4.62 7.44
CA LYS A 37 -5.41 -4.72 8.91
C LYS A 37 -4.87 -3.47 9.58
N GLN A 38 -3.72 -2.96 9.11
CA GLN A 38 -3.14 -1.72 9.65
C GLN A 38 -4.08 -0.53 9.48
N PHE A 39 -4.75 -0.48 8.32
CA PHE A 39 -5.74 0.55 8.04
C PHE A 39 -6.95 0.46 8.98
N ALA A 40 -7.47 -0.75 9.18
CA ALA A 40 -8.58 -1.01 10.09
C ALA A 40 -8.22 -0.66 11.55
N GLU A 41 -6.99 -0.94 12.00
CA GLU A 41 -6.52 -0.57 13.34
C GLU A 41 -6.49 0.94 13.55
N THR A 42 -6.12 1.71 12.52
CA THR A 42 -6.08 3.17 12.57
C THR A 42 -7.47 3.77 12.76
N VAL A 43 -8.47 3.27 12.01
CA VAL A 43 -9.85 3.75 12.06
C VAL A 43 -10.61 3.19 13.27
N ARG A 44 -10.28 1.98 13.74
CA ARG A 44 -10.95 1.31 14.87
C ARG A 44 -11.01 2.20 16.12
N SER A 45 -9.96 2.96 16.40
CA SER A 45 -9.94 3.80 17.61
C SER A 45 -10.84 5.04 17.51
N ALA A 46 -11.33 5.38 16.31
CA ALA A 46 -12.29 6.45 16.08
C ALA A 46 -13.73 5.94 16.14
N TYR A 47 -13.98 4.63 16.27
CA TYR A 47 -15.34 4.09 16.21
C TYR A 47 -16.15 4.29 17.51
N GLY A 48 -17.42 4.67 17.35
CA GLY A 48 -18.41 4.75 18.44
C GLY A 48 -18.42 6.07 19.20
N PRO A 49 -19.29 6.20 20.23
CA PRO A 49 -19.45 7.45 21.00
C PRO A 49 -18.18 7.83 21.80
N ASN A 50 -17.33 6.85 22.13
CA ASN A 50 -16.03 7.05 22.78
C ASN A 50 -14.87 7.07 21.77
N GLY A 51 -15.18 7.25 20.47
CA GLY A 51 -14.18 7.28 19.41
C GLY A 51 -13.23 8.47 19.55
N MET A 52 -11.93 8.22 19.42
CA MET A 52 -10.91 9.26 19.48
C MET A 52 -10.77 9.97 18.13
N ASN A 53 -10.77 11.31 18.17
CA ASN A 53 -10.46 12.12 17.00
C ASN A 53 -9.02 11.89 16.52
N LYS A 54 -8.82 11.90 15.21
CA LYS A 54 -7.49 11.86 14.58
C LYS A 54 -7.11 13.26 14.10
N ILE A 55 -5.85 13.62 14.34
CA ILE A 55 -5.23 14.81 13.78
C ILE A 55 -4.52 14.40 12.50
N ILE A 56 -4.92 14.96 11.38
CA ILE A 56 -4.37 14.67 10.05
C ILE A 56 -3.76 15.95 9.50
N ILE A 57 -2.49 15.88 9.12
CA ILE A 57 -1.75 16.99 8.51
C ILE A 57 -1.55 16.64 7.04
N LYS A 58 -2.16 17.43 6.15
CA LYS A 58 -1.99 17.26 4.71
C LYS A 58 -0.62 17.75 4.25
N HIS A 59 -0.26 17.34 3.03
CA HIS A 59 0.89 17.87 2.28
C HIS A 59 0.84 19.39 2.04
N ILE A 60 -0.34 20.02 2.08
CA ILE A 60 -0.54 21.48 2.01
C ILE A 60 -0.60 22.16 3.40
N GLU A 61 -0.06 21.52 4.44
CA GLU A 61 -0.06 22.01 5.83
C GLU A 61 -1.45 22.28 6.44
N LYS A 62 -2.51 21.83 5.76
CA LYS A 62 -3.88 21.91 6.28
C LYS A 62 -4.11 20.83 7.32
N LEU A 63 -4.56 21.25 8.51
CA LEU A 63 -4.84 20.39 9.64
C LEU A 63 -6.34 20.04 9.71
N PHE A 64 -6.64 18.76 9.88
CA PHE A 64 -7.98 18.24 10.13
C PHE A 64 -8.03 17.50 11.45
N VAL A 65 -9.05 17.77 12.26
CA VAL A 65 -9.36 16.99 13.48
C VAL A 65 -10.72 16.37 13.28
N THR A 66 -10.78 15.05 13.10
CA THR A 66 -12.04 14.37 12.80
C THR A 66 -12.09 12.95 13.36
N ASN A 67 -13.29 12.50 13.67
CA ASN A 67 -13.63 11.12 14.00
C ASN A 67 -14.17 10.35 12.80
N ASP A 68 -14.65 11.05 11.76
CA ASP A 68 -15.29 10.42 10.61
C ASP A 68 -14.29 9.56 9.81
N ALA A 69 -14.55 8.26 9.76
CA ALA A 69 -13.75 7.30 9.02
C ALA A 69 -13.59 7.69 7.55
N ALA A 70 -14.66 8.12 6.86
CA ALA A 70 -14.56 8.44 5.44
C ALA A 70 -13.62 9.63 5.18
N THR A 71 -13.65 10.62 6.06
CA THR A 71 -12.71 11.75 6.01
C THR A 71 -11.29 11.31 6.36
N ILE A 72 -11.08 10.49 7.39
CA ILE A 72 -9.74 9.98 7.74
C ILE A 72 -9.09 9.28 6.53
N ILE A 73 -9.86 8.45 5.83
CA ILE A 73 -9.40 7.67 4.68
C ILE A 73 -9.04 8.55 3.47
N ARG A 74 -9.79 9.64 3.25
CA ARG A 74 -9.56 10.54 2.12
C ARG A 74 -8.39 11.48 2.32
N GLU A 75 -8.11 11.82 3.58
CA GLU A 75 -7.13 12.85 3.94
C GLU A 75 -5.77 12.31 4.38
N LEU A 76 -5.66 10.99 4.63
CA LEU A 76 -4.40 10.25 4.71
C LEU A 76 -3.69 10.21 3.35
#